data_AF-A0A2I0LDM1-F1
#
_entry.id   AF-A0A2I0LDM1-F1
#
_cell.length_a   1.000
_cell.length_b   1.000
_cell.length_c   1.000
_cell.angle_alpha   90.00
_cell.angle_beta   90.00
_cell.angle_gamma   90.00
#
_symmetry.space_group_name_H-M   'P 1'
#
loop_
_entity.id
_entity.type
_entity.pdbx_description
1 polymer ?
#
loop_
_entity_poly.entity_id
_entity_poly.type
_entity_poly.pdbx_seq_one_letter_code
_entity_poly.pdbx_strand_id
1 'polypeptide(L)'
;MAAEKEETSAAARRRLTCSACFDALWFCYSPVHQMQMYYRFGELDNCKAKWSALIDCLSLKTKRASEVQEILEKRETQKPHIWKFRTPEESKAHWEELFGHLDGRE
;
A
#
# COMPACT_ATOMS: atom_id res chain seq x y z
N MET A 1 7.65 -13.50 41.14
CA MET A 1 6.97 -12.35 40.51
C MET A 1 7.13 -12.51 39.01
N ALA A 2 6.00 -12.53 38.30
CA ALA A 2 5.80 -12.96 36.91
C ALA A 2 6.81 -12.34 35.92
N ALA A 3 7.40 -13.06 34.97
CA ALA A 3 6.73 -13.77 33.87
C ALA A 3 5.67 -12.93 33.15
N GLU A 4 5.95 -11.64 32.91
CA GLU A 4 5.16 -10.75 32.05
C GLU A 4 6.12 -9.88 31.23
N LYS A 5 6.83 -10.49 30.26
CA LYS A 5 7.52 -9.70 29.22
C LYS A 5 7.77 -10.47 27.93
N GLU A 6 6.86 -11.35 27.56
CA GLU A 6 6.66 -11.78 26.17
C GLU A 6 5.14 -11.79 25.96
N GLU A 7 4.66 -11.51 24.75
CA GLU A 7 3.24 -11.54 24.31
C GLU A 7 2.46 -10.22 24.12
N THR A 8 3.06 -9.03 24.21
CA THR A 8 2.36 -7.80 23.78
C THR A 8 2.63 -7.36 22.34
N SER A 9 3.61 -7.94 21.64
CA SER A 9 3.98 -7.50 20.28
C SER A 9 3.43 -8.36 19.13
N ALA A 10 3.10 -9.63 19.37
CA ALA A 10 2.64 -10.56 18.31
C ALA A 10 1.10 -10.66 18.20
N ALA A 11 0.36 -10.33 19.27
CA ALA A 11 -1.07 -10.59 19.39
C ALA A 11 -1.95 -9.33 19.37
N ALA A 12 -1.41 -8.18 18.97
CA ALA A 12 -2.24 -7.08 18.49
C ALA A 12 -2.85 -7.52 17.15
N ARG A 13 -3.93 -8.34 17.22
CA ARG A 13 -4.78 -8.68 16.08
C ARG A 13 -4.85 -7.44 15.19
N ARG A 14 -4.32 -7.50 13.96
CA ARG A 14 -4.39 -6.40 13.00
C ARG A 14 -5.86 -5.97 12.89
N ARG A 15 -6.25 -4.96 13.69
CA ARG A 15 -7.65 -4.55 13.78
C ARG A 15 -7.94 -3.82 12.49
N LEU A 16 -8.74 -4.44 11.63
CA LEU A 16 -9.21 -3.78 10.42
C LEU A 16 -10.04 -2.55 10.79
N THR A 17 -9.50 -1.36 10.52
CA THR A 17 -10.20 -0.09 10.69
C THR A 17 -10.53 0.49 9.31
N CYS A 18 -11.82 0.54 8.96
CA CYS A 18 -12.28 1.10 7.69
C CYS A 18 -12.41 2.62 7.69
N SER A 19 -12.14 3.29 8.82
CA SER A 19 -12.17 4.75 8.93
C SER A 19 -11.20 5.42 7.97
N ALA A 20 -10.01 4.85 7.76
CA ALA A 20 -9.03 5.38 6.80
C ALA A 20 -9.54 5.29 5.35
N CYS A 21 -10.26 4.21 4.98
CA CYS A 21 -10.86 4.09 3.66
C CYS A 21 -11.99 5.10 3.45
N PHE A 22 -12.78 5.36 4.49
CA PHE A 22 -13.84 6.35 4.47
C PHE A 22 -13.28 7.77 4.36
N ASP A 23 -12.27 8.11 5.16
CA ASP A 23 -11.59 9.39 5.13
C ASP A 23 -10.99 9.67 3.74
N ALA A 24 -10.32 8.67 3.15
CA ALA A 24 -9.78 8.77 1.79
C ALA A 24 -10.87 8.99 0.72
N LEU A 25 -12.06 8.41 0.91
CA LEU A 25 -13.21 8.63 0.01
C LEU A 25 -13.76 10.04 0.16
N TRP A 26 -13.89 10.52 1.41
CA TRP A 26 -14.34 11.88 1.70
C TRP A 26 -13.39 12.92 1.10
N PHE A 27 -12.09 12.74 1.29
CA PHE A 27 -11.07 13.61 0.70
C PHE A 27 -11.12 13.60 -0.84
N CYS A 28 -11.46 12.48 -1.47
CA CYS A 28 -11.60 12.43 -2.92
C CYS A 28 -12.70 13.36 -3.45
N TYR A 29 -13.80 13.52 -2.71
CA TYR A 29 -14.87 14.47 -3.07
C TYR A 29 -14.59 15.91 -2.60
N SER A 30 -13.49 16.16 -1.89
CA SER A 30 -13.16 17.51 -1.45
C SER A 30 -12.86 18.43 -2.64
N PRO A 31 -13.31 19.70 -2.62
CA PRO A 31 -13.07 20.65 -3.71
C PRO A 31 -11.57 20.86 -4.00
N VAL A 32 -10.74 20.84 -2.95
CA VAL A 32 -9.28 21.01 -3.10
C VAL A 32 -8.68 19.87 -3.92
N HIS A 33 -9.04 18.62 -3.61
CA HIS A 33 -8.52 17.46 -4.34
C HIS A 33 -8.96 17.47 -5.80
N GLN A 34 -10.25 17.70 -6.04
CA GLN A 34 -10.82 17.72 -7.41
C GLN A 34 -10.18 18.82 -8.27
N MET A 35 -9.96 20.02 -7.71
CA MET A 35 -9.28 21.10 -8.41
C MET A 35 -7.81 20.80 -8.67
N GLN A 36 -7.11 20.17 -7.74
CA GLN A 36 -5.70 19.76 -7.93
C GLN A 36 -5.55 18.71 -9.03
N MET A 37 -6.45 17.72 -9.07
CA MET A 37 -6.47 16.69 -10.11
C MET A 37 -6.78 17.29 -11.48
N TYR A 38 -7.77 18.18 -11.55
CA TYR A 38 -8.08 18.89 -12.78
C TYR A 38 -6.91 19.77 -13.26
N TYR A 39 -6.24 20.48 -12.37
CA TYR A 39 -5.07 21.29 -12.73
C TYR A 39 -3.90 20.44 -13.26
N ARG A 40 -3.64 19.27 -12.67
CA ARG A 40 -2.51 18.41 -13.06
C ARG A 40 -2.80 17.52 -14.27
N PHE A 41 -4.01 16.98 -14.37
CA PHE A 41 -4.35 15.93 -15.34
C PHE A 41 -5.49 16.32 -16.29
N GLY A 42 -6.19 17.43 -16.03
CA GLY A 42 -7.31 17.90 -16.87
C GLY A 42 -8.64 17.16 -16.64
N GLU A 43 -8.70 16.27 -15.64
CA GLU A 43 -9.86 15.41 -15.38
C GLU A 43 -10.32 15.53 -13.93
N LEU A 44 -11.62 15.33 -13.70
CA LEU A 44 -12.20 15.19 -12.37
C LEU A 44 -12.20 13.71 -11.96
N ASP A 45 -11.76 13.43 -10.73
CA ASP A 45 -11.70 12.05 -10.24
C ASP A 45 -13.11 11.54 -9.91
N ASN A 46 -13.45 10.34 -10.40
CA ASN A 46 -14.72 9.68 -10.14
C ASN A 46 -14.75 8.91 -8.81
N CYS A 47 -13.65 8.90 -8.04
CA CYS A 47 -13.53 8.28 -6.71
C CYS A 47 -13.85 6.78 -6.65
N LYS A 48 -13.99 6.09 -7.79
CA LYS A 48 -14.38 4.67 -7.88
C LYS A 48 -13.43 3.75 -7.13
N ALA A 49 -12.13 4.00 -7.22
CA ALA A 49 -11.11 3.22 -6.52
C ALA A 49 -11.16 3.38 -4.98
N LYS A 50 -11.58 4.55 -4.49
CA LYS A 50 -11.76 4.79 -3.05
C LYS A 50 -13.04 4.11 -2.54
N TRP A 51 -14.09 4.12 -3.36
CA TRP A 51 -15.33 3.38 -3.08
C TRP A 51 -15.10 1.87 -3.02
N SER A 52 -14.39 1.29 -3.99
CA SER A 52 -14.08 -0.15 -3.97
C SER A 52 -13.27 -0.52 -2.73
N ALA A 53 -12.27 0.29 -2.36
CA ALA A 53 -11.49 0.06 -1.14
C ALA A 53 -12.34 0.11 0.14
N LEU A 54 -13.33 1.01 0.22
CA LEU A 54 -14.24 1.08 1.36
C LEU A 54 -15.15 -0.15 1.43
N ILE A 55 -15.75 -0.56 0.31
CA ILE A 55 -16.61 -1.74 0.22
C ILE A 55 -15.80 -3.01 0.55
N ASP A 56 -14.58 -3.12 0.03
CA ASP A 56 -13.68 -4.22 0.32
C ASP A 56 -13.38 -4.29 1.83
N CYS A 57 -13.08 -3.16 2.47
CA CYS A 57 -12.84 -3.14 3.92
C CYS A 57 -14.07 -3.57 4.72
N LEU A 58 -15.25 -3.07 4.35
CA LEU A 58 -16.51 -3.44 5.01
C LEU A 58 -16.82 -4.93 4.83
N SER A 59 -16.60 -5.48 3.64
CA SER A 59 -16.78 -6.90 3.36
C SER A 59 -15.78 -7.80 4.09
N LEU A 60 -14.56 -7.32 4.36
CA LEU A 60 -13.60 -8.05 5.18
C LEU A 60 -13.97 -8.02 6.66
N LYS A 61 -14.57 -6.93 7.13
CA LYS A 61 -15.01 -6.79 8.52
C LYS A 61 -16.15 -7.77 8.88
N THR A 62 -16.94 -8.22 7.91
CA THR A 62 -18.01 -9.22 8.13
C THR A 62 -17.50 -10.67 8.17
N LYS A 63 -16.24 -10.93 7.79
CA LYS A 63 -15.64 -12.27 7.80
C LYS A 63 -15.05 -12.65 9.16
N ARG A 64 -14.75 -13.94 9.33
CA ARG A 64 -14.08 -14.45 10.54
C ARG A 64 -12.66 -13.90 10.64
N ALA A 65 -12.19 -13.66 11.86
CA ALA A 65 -10.89 -13.06 12.11
C ALA A 65 -9.71 -13.88 11.55
N SER A 66 -9.82 -15.22 11.53
CA SER A 66 -8.81 -16.12 10.96
C SER A 66 -8.70 -15.98 9.43
N GLU A 67 -9.84 -15.95 8.74
CA GLU A 67 -9.89 -15.77 7.28
C GLU A 67 -9.38 -14.39 6.86
N VAL A 68 -9.69 -13.36 7.67
CA VAL A 68 -9.21 -12.01 7.44
C VAL A 68 -7.68 -11.94 7.50
N GLN A 69 -7.06 -12.57 8.49
CA GLN A 69 -5.60 -12.57 8.63
C GLN A 69 -4.94 -13.22 7.42
N GLU A 70 -5.43 -14.39 7.01
CA GLU A 70 -4.91 -15.10 5.84
C GLU A 70 -5.04 -14.25 4.55
N ILE A 71 -6.18 -13.58 4.36
CA ILE A 71 -6.39 -12.68 3.21
C ILE A 71 -5.40 -11.51 3.24
N LEU A 72 -5.13 -10.93 4.41
CA LEU A 72 -4.19 -9.82 4.53
C LEU A 72 -2.75 -10.27 4.26
N GLU A 73 -2.34 -11.43 4.78
CA GLU A 73 -1.00 -11.99 4.55
C GLU A 73 -0.77 -12.33 3.08
N LYS A 74 -1.77 -12.91 2.41
CA LYS A 74 -1.72 -13.14 0.95
C LYS A 74 -1.58 -11.83 0.16
N ARG A 75 -2.27 -10.77 0.57
CA ARG A 75 -2.16 -9.46 -0.08
C ARG A 75 -0.81 -8.79 0.17
N GLU A 76 -0.21 -8.97 1.35
CA GLU A 76 1.11 -8.44 1.66
C GLU A 76 2.21 -9.15 0.88
N THR A 77 2.13 -10.49 0.80
CA THR A 77 3.10 -11.30 0.04
C THR A 77 3.03 -11.08 -1.47
N GLN A 78 1.85 -10.76 -2.01
CA GLN A 78 1.67 -10.42 -3.43
C GLN A 78 2.24 -9.04 -3.80
N LYS A 79 2.37 -8.11 -2.86
CA LYS A 79 2.95 -6.80 -3.15
C LYS A 79 4.46 -6.97 -3.35
N PRO A 80 5.01 -6.64 -4.53
CA PRO A 80 6.45 -6.71 -4.72
C PRO A 80 7.12 -5.71 -3.77
N HIS A 81 7.98 -6.22 -2.90
CA HIS A 81 8.80 -5.37 -2.04
C HIS A 81 9.89 -4.70 -2.87
N ILE A 82 10.33 -3.51 -2.46
CA ILE A 82 11.38 -2.74 -3.15
C ILE A 82 12.64 -3.60 -3.38
N TRP A 83 13.01 -4.38 -2.36
CA TRP A 83 14.14 -5.29 -2.36
C TRP A 83 13.99 -6.53 -3.28
N LYS A 84 12.80 -6.75 -3.84
CA LYS A 84 12.51 -7.84 -4.77
C LYS A 84 12.37 -7.36 -6.22
N PHE A 85 12.48 -6.06 -6.50
CA PHE A 85 12.32 -5.55 -7.86
C PHE A 85 13.43 -5.98 -8.81
N ARG A 86 14.68 -6.05 -8.32
CA ARG A 86 15.86 -6.49 -9.08
C ARG A 86 16.85 -7.19 -8.16
N THR A 87 17.56 -8.16 -8.71
CA THR A 87 18.76 -8.72 -8.08
C THR A 87 19.91 -7.70 -8.10
N PRO A 88 20.94 -7.87 -7.25
CA PRO A 88 22.12 -7.00 -7.29
C PRO A 88 22.79 -6.95 -8.67
N GLU A 89 22.79 -8.06 -9.40
CA GLU A 89 23.39 -8.20 -10.72
C GLU A 89 22.59 -7.44 -11.78
N GLU A 90 21.26 -7.60 -11.81
CA GLU A 90 20.36 -6.83 -12.69
C GLU A 90 20.38 -5.34 -12.37
N SER A 91 20.55 -4.99 -11.09
CA SER A 91 20.66 -3.59 -10.66
C SER A 91 21.94 -2.97 -11.16
N LYS A 92 23.07 -3.70 -11.11
CA LYS A 92 24.35 -3.25 -11.67
C LYS A 92 24.25 -3.09 -13.18
N ALA A 93 23.71 -4.08 -13.91
CA ALA A 93 23.57 -4.00 -15.36
C ALA A 93 22.72 -2.79 -15.79
N HIS A 94 21.60 -2.54 -15.11
CA HIS A 94 20.75 -1.39 -15.38
C HIS A 94 21.40 -0.05 -15.02
N TRP A 95 22.22 -0.03 -13.97
CA TRP A 95 23.01 1.16 -13.64
C TRP A 95 24.03 1.48 -14.74
N GLU A 96 24.76 0.47 -15.20
CA GLU A 96 25.72 0.60 -16.30
C GLU A 96 25.04 1.04 -17.61
N GLU A 97 23.84 0.54 -17.91
CA GLU A 97 23.05 0.97 -19.08
C GLU A 97 22.68 2.46 -19.02
N LEU A 98 22.19 2.93 -17.87
CA LEU A 98 21.73 4.31 -17.71
C LEU A 98 22.88 5.31 -17.50
N PHE A 99 23.92 4.91 -16.79
CA PHE A 99 24.93 5.80 -16.23
C PHE A 99 26.38 5.41 -16.57
N GLY A 100 26.62 4.34 -17.33
CA GLY A 100 27.98 3.92 -17.70
C GLY A 100 28.76 4.98 -18.48
N HIS A 101 28.06 5.89 -19.16
CA HIS A 101 28.66 7.06 -19.83
C HIS A 101 29.29 8.08 -18.84
N LEU A 102 28.94 8.03 -17.55
CA LEU A 102 29.48 8.92 -16.51
C LEU A 102 30.80 8.40 -15.92
N ASP A 103 31.12 7.12 -16.08
CA ASP A 103 32.30 6.49 -15.47
C ASP A 103 33.60 6.73 -16.25
N GLY A 104 33.57 7.59 -17.28
CA GLY A 104 34.77 8.17 -17.88
C GLY A 104 35.77 7.15 -18.47
N ARG A 105 35.29 5.99 -18.93
CA ARG A 105 36.06 5.12 -19.82
C ARG A 105 35.72 5.47 -21.26
N GLU A 106 36.59 6.27 -21.88
CA GLU A 106 36.70 6.41 -23.34
C GLU A 106 36.95 5.05 -24.02
#